data_AF-A0A838EWN7-F1
#
_entry.id   AF-A0A838EWN7-F1
#
_cell.length_a   1.000
_cell.length_b   1.000
_cell.length_c   1.000
_cell.angle_alpha   90.00
_cell.angle_beta   90.00
_cell.angle_gamma   90.00
#
_symmetry.space_group_name_H-M   'P 1'
#
loop_
_entity.id
_entity.type
_entity.pdbx_description
1 polymer ?
#
loop_
_entity_poly.entity_id
_entity_poly.type
_entity_poly.pdbx_seq_one_letter_code
_entity_poly.pdbx_strand_id
1 'polypeptide(L)'
;MKWMEEVNKEEGRYVNLLAFDDYMTLFEKHPQKELRPTNIYLRDMFDYFGQNPNGSFKLFTREHADAPPVHGQVKTQNRIYQFLQNFMEEGFNNKFILLIGPNGSSKSSLIKKIMLSTEDYAASDEGSLFSFSWIFPIDQFVKGSLGLSGGFADKNINSYAFLE
;
A
#
# COMPACT_ATOMS: atom_id res chain seq x y z
N MET A 1 -10.36 -16.92 21.21
CA MET A 1 -10.38 -15.59 21.86
C MET A 1 -9.28 -14.65 21.34
N LYS A 2 -8.03 -15.10 21.14
CA LYS A 2 -6.97 -14.29 20.50
C LYS A 2 -7.32 -13.71 19.12
N TRP A 3 -8.04 -14.47 18.28
CA TRP A 3 -8.43 -14.01 16.93
C TRP A 3 -9.44 -12.84 16.94
N MET A 4 -10.31 -12.76 17.96
CA MET A 4 -11.27 -11.66 18.08
C MET A 4 -10.59 -10.35 18.54
N GLU A 5 -9.52 -10.44 19.35
CA GLU A 5 -8.70 -9.28 19.72
C GLU A 5 -7.85 -8.79 18.53
N GLU A 6 -7.44 -9.69 17.63
CA GLU A 6 -6.69 -9.37 16.42
C GLU A 6 -7.58 -8.69 15.37
N VAL A 7 -8.83 -9.15 15.23
CA VAL A 7 -9.85 -8.51 14.37
C VAL A 7 -10.28 -7.15 14.90
N ASN A 8 -10.42 -6.97 16.22
CA ASN A 8 -10.72 -5.65 16.79
C ASN A 8 -9.54 -4.66 16.71
N LYS A 9 -8.31 -5.14 16.47
CA LYS A 9 -7.19 -4.26 16.11
C LYS A 9 -7.30 -3.71 14.67
N GLU A 10 -8.15 -4.28 13.82
CA GLU A 10 -8.46 -3.76 12.48
C GLU A 10 -9.47 -2.60 12.49
N GLU A 11 -9.82 -2.01 13.63
CA GLU A 11 -10.70 -0.82 13.70
C GLU A 11 -10.18 0.40 12.90
N GLY A 12 -8.91 0.38 12.46
CA GLY A 12 -8.37 1.36 11.52
C GLY A 12 -8.76 1.16 10.05
N ARG A 13 -9.39 0.04 9.68
CA ARG A 13 -9.64 -0.32 8.27
C ARG A 13 -10.71 0.55 7.60
N TYR A 14 -11.64 1.13 8.37
CA TYR A 14 -12.65 2.07 7.87
C TYR A 14 -12.13 3.51 7.76
N VAL A 15 -10.97 3.84 8.34
CA VAL A 15 -10.42 5.21 8.34
C VAL A 15 -9.94 5.64 6.93
N ASN A 16 -9.69 4.66 6.03
CA ASN A 16 -9.16 4.90 4.69
C ASN A 16 -10.13 4.53 3.56
N LEU A 17 -11.42 4.37 3.86
CA LEU A 17 -12.42 4.12 2.83
C LEU A 17 -12.90 5.46 2.28
N LEU A 18 -12.52 5.79 1.04
CA LEU A 18 -12.95 6.99 0.34
C LEU A 18 -14.11 6.67 -0.60
N ALA A 19 -15.08 7.58 -0.71
CA ALA A 19 -15.96 7.57 -1.87
C ALA A 19 -15.13 7.83 -3.14
N PHE A 20 -15.63 7.40 -4.29
CA PHE A 20 -14.90 7.58 -5.55
C PHE A 20 -14.58 9.06 -5.81
N ASP A 21 -15.53 9.97 -5.54
CA ASP A 21 -15.35 11.41 -5.74
C ASP A 21 -14.32 12.02 -4.77
N ASP A 22 -14.26 11.51 -3.53
CA ASP A 22 -13.25 11.92 -2.56
C ASP A 22 -11.85 11.51 -3.02
N TYR A 23 -11.72 10.28 -3.55
CA TYR A 23 -10.47 9.82 -4.14
C TYR A 23 -10.10 10.65 -5.38
N MET A 24 -11.05 10.99 -6.25
CA MET A 24 -10.80 11.83 -7.43
C MET A 24 -10.29 13.22 -7.02
N THR A 25 -10.80 13.78 -5.92
CA THR A 25 -10.29 15.04 -5.36
C THR A 25 -8.84 14.92 -4.88
N LEU A 26 -8.44 13.79 -4.29
CA LEU A 26 -7.05 13.51 -3.92
C LEU A 26 -6.16 13.37 -5.16
N PHE A 27 -6.64 12.62 -6.16
CA PHE A 27 -5.96 12.38 -7.42
C PHE A 27 -5.67 13.67 -8.18
N GLU A 28 -6.65 14.58 -8.30
CA GLU A 28 -6.48 15.85 -9.00
C GLU A 28 -5.44 16.75 -8.32
N LYS A 29 -5.31 16.69 -7.00
CA LYS A 29 -4.30 17.43 -6.24
C LYS A 29 -2.90 16.84 -6.41
N HIS A 30 -2.78 15.51 -6.48
CA HIS A 30 -1.49 14.81 -6.46
C HIS A 30 -1.38 13.71 -7.53
N PRO A 31 -1.58 14.01 -8.82
CA PRO A 31 -1.68 12.98 -9.86
C PRO A 31 -0.40 12.17 -10.01
N GLN A 32 0.76 12.81 -9.82
CA GLN A 32 2.06 12.14 -9.91
C GLN A 32 2.27 11.11 -8.79
N LYS A 33 1.65 11.30 -7.63
CA LYS A 33 1.72 10.36 -6.49
C LYS A 33 0.78 9.19 -6.72
N GLU A 34 -0.43 9.47 -7.19
CA GLU A 34 -1.48 8.47 -7.37
C GLU A 34 -1.26 7.60 -8.62
N LEU A 35 -0.50 8.07 -9.62
CA LEU A 35 -0.16 7.34 -10.85
C LEU A 35 1.25 6.73 -10.87
N ARG A 36 1.93 6.62 -9.73
CA ARG A 36 3.32 6.14 -9.69
C ARG A 36 3.42 4.71 -10.22
N PRO A 37 4.24 4.45 -11.25
CA PRO A 37 4.58 3.08 -11.61
C PRO A 37 5.46 2.46 -10.53
N THR A 38 5.52 1.12 -10.51
CA THR A 38 6.20 0.34 -9.46
C THR A 38 7.65 0.76 -9.21
N ASN A 39 8.40 1.12 -10.25
CA ASN A 39 9.79 1.57 -10.11
C ASN A 39 9.91 2.89 -9.34
N ILE A 40 9.02 3.86 -9.62
CA ILE A 40 8.97 5.13 -8.88
C ILE A 40 8.52 4.86 -7.45
N TYR A 41 7.46 4.07 -7.26
CA TYR A 41 6.95 3.72 -5.93
C TYR A 41 8.02 3.07 -5.04
N LEU A 42 8.75 2.09 -5.56
CA LEU A 42 9.83 1.43 -4.82
C LEU A 42 11.03 2.36 -4.59
N ARG A 43 11.37 3.24 -5.53
CA ARG A 43 12.43 4.25 -5.31
C ARG A 43 12.03 5.21 -4.18
N ASP A 44 10.81 5.73 -4.23
CA ASP A 44 10.28 6.63 -3.21
C ASP A 44 10.27 5.96 -1.83
N MET A 45 9.95 4.67 -1.76
CA MET A 45 10.08 3.87 -0.53
C MET A 45 11.54 3.85 -0.02
N PHE A 46 12.53 3.64 -0.89
CA PHE A 46 13.95 3.66 -0.51
C PHE A 46 14.35 5.05 0.04
N ASP A 47 13.87 6.12 -0.59
CA ASP A 47 14.15 7.50 -0.19
C ASP A 47 13.45 7.87 1.12
N TYR A 48 12.20 7.45 1.30
CA TYR A 48 11.39 7.66 2.49
C TYR A 48 12.06 7.08 3.74
N PHE A 49 12.54 5.83 3.67
CA PHE A 49 13.29 5.24 4.78
C PHE A 49 14.71 5.80 4.89
N GLY A 50 15.29 6.22 3.77
CA GLY A 50 16.61 6.85 3.71
C GLY A 50 17.78 5.90 3.97
N GLN A 51 18.97 6.49 4.05
CA GLN A 51 20.23 5.79 4.19
C GLN A 51 20.88 6.03 5.57
N ASN A 52 21.67 5.05 5.99
CA ASN A 52 22.61 5.16 7.10
C ASN A 52 23.88 5.91 6.65
N PRO A 53 24.70 6.44 7.58
CA PRO A 53 25.94 7.14 7.24
C PRO A 53 26.95 6.31 6.40
N ASN A 54 26.86 4.98 6.48
CA ASN A 54 27.70 4.06 5.70
C ASN A 54 27.16 3.76 4.29
N GLY A 55 26.08 4.43 3.86
CA GLY A 55 25.47 4.25 2.54
C GLY A 55 24.58 3.00 2.40
N SER A 56 24.24 2.31 3.50
CA SER A 56 23.23 1.25 3.50
C SER A 56 21.83 1.84 3.66
N PHE A 57 20.80 1.21 3.08
CA PHE A 57 19.42 1.67 3.25
C PHE A 57 18.81 1.17 4.56
N LYS A 58 18.15 2.06 5.31
CA LYS A 58 17.55 1.75 6.61
C LYS A 58 16.45 0.69 6.52
N LEU A 59 15.76 0.61 5.37
CA LEU A 59 14.71 -0.38 5.12
C LEU A 59 15.18 -1.82 5.40
N PHE A 60 16.45 -2.13 5.10
CA PHE A 60 17.01 -3.48 5.28
C PHE A 60 17.29 -3.82 6.75
N THR A 61 17.40 -2.83 7.63
CA THR A 61 17.65 -3.02 9.06
C THR A 61 16.42 -2.76 9.94
N ARG A 62 15.25 -2.44 9.35
CA ARG A 62 13.99 -2.34 10.11
C ARG A 62 13.65 -3.66 10.81
N GLU A 63 12.86 -3.59 11.87
CA GLU A 63 12.38 -4.79 12.58
C GLU A 63 11.10 -5.30 11.92
N HIS A 64 11.10 -6.56 11.47
CA HIS A 64 9.89 -7.27 11.05
C HIS A 64 9.89 -8.66 11.68
N ALA A 65 8.72 -9.13 12.13
CA ALA A 65 8.59 -10.40 12.88
C ALA A 65 9.20 -11.60 12.13
N ASP A 66 8.96 -11.70 10.81
CA ASP A 66 9.37 -12.85 10.00
C ASP A 66 10.63 -12.59 9.15
N ALA A 67 11.32 -11.47 9.32
CA ALA A 67 12.48 -11.13 8.51
C ALA A 67 13.56 -10.43 9.34
N PRO A 68 14.66 -11.14 9.68
CA PRO A 68 15.75 -10.53 10.42
C PRO A 68 16.40 -9.38 9.63
N PRO A 69 17.00 -8.40 10.32
CA PRO A 69 17.79 -7.34 9.70
C PRO A 69 18.87 -7.90 8.77
N VAL A 70 19.01 -7.30 7.58
CA VAL A 70 20.07 -7.64 6.64
C VAL A 70 21.21 -6.64 6.80
N HIS A 71 22.23 -7.06 7.54
CA HIS A 71 23.47 -6.29 7.68
C HIS A 71 24.41 -6.54 6.48
N GLY A 72 25.04 -5.48 5.98
CA GLY A 72 25.97 -5.56 4.85
C GLY A 72 25.28 -5.50 3.48
N GLN A 73 25.87 -6.14 2.47
CA GLN A 73 25.39 -6.10 1.06
C GLN A 73 25.18 -4.69 0.48
N VAL A 74 25.87 -3.68 1.03
CA VAL A 74 25.67 -2.25 0.70
C VAL A 74 25.79 -1.98 -0.80
N LYS A 75 26.77 -2.60 -1.48
CA LYS A 75 26.93 -2.51 -2.94
C LYS A 75 25.70 -3.03 -3.69
N THR A 76 25.14 -4.17 -3.26
CA THR A 76 23.96 -4.78 -3.85
C THR A 76 22.71 -3.92 -3.61
N GLN A 77 22.55 -3.38 -2.39
CA GLN A 77 21.45 -2.47 -2.05
C GLN A 77 21.46 -1.23 -2.95
N ASN A 78 22.62 -0.57 -3.06
CA ASN A 78 22.80 0.60 -3.92
C ASN A 78 22.59 0.27 -5.39
N ARG A 79 22.97 -0.92 -5.84
CA ARG A 79 22.75 -1.36 -7.22
C ARG A 79 21.27 -1.58 -7.52
N ILE A 80 20.50 -2.13 -6.60
CA ILE A 80 19.04 -2.25 -6.72
C ILE A 80 18.41 -0.86 -6.86
N TYR A 81 18.76 0.07 -5.97
CA TYR A 81 18.27 1.45 -6.02
C TYR A 81 18.62 2.14 -7.35
N GLN A 82 19.85 1.96 -7.83
CA GLN A 82 20.27 2.47 -9.13
C GLN A 82 19.45 1.87 -10.28
N PHE A 83 19.13 0.58 -10.26
CA PHE A 83 18.26 -0.01 -11.30
C PHE A 83 16.85 0.60 -11.30
N LEU A 84 16.28 0.89 -10.13
CA LEU A 84 14.99 1.58 -10.03
C LEU A 84 15.05 2.98 -10.68
N GLN A 85 16.17 3.69 -10.51
CA GLN A 85 16.39 4.98 -11.19
C GLN A 85 16.53 4.84 -12.70
N ASN A 86 17.35 3.88 -13.16
CA ASN A 86 17.56 3.65 -14.59
C ASN A 86 16.26 3.32 -15.32
N PHE A 87 15.33 2.60 -14.69
CA PHE A 87 14.02 2.31 -15.26
C PHE A 87 13.18 3.58 -15.51
N MET A 88 13.37 4.63 -14.72
CA MET A 88 12.70 5.91 -14.97
C MET A 88 13.29 6.62 -16.19
N GLU A 89 14.63 6.61 -16.32
CA GLU A 89 15.33 7.24 -17.45
C GLU A 89 14.98 6.57 -18.78
N GLU A 90 14.77 5.25 -18.76
CA GLU A 90 14.38 4.48 -19.93
C GLU A 90 12.90 4.67 -20.31
N GLY A 91 12.05 5.12 -19.38
CA GLY A 91 10.64 5.44 -19.63
C GLY A 91 9.68 4.24 -19.72
N PHE A 92 10.19 3.00 -19.72
CA PHE A 92 9.37 1.79 -19.69
C PHE A 92 10.09 0.63 -18.97
N ASN A 93 9.36 -0.12 -18.15
CA ASN A 93 9.90 -1.25 -17.39
C ASN A 93 9.99 -2.50 -18.28
N ASN A 94 11.14 -2.74 -18.92
CA ASN A 94 11.37 -3.90 -19.81
C ASN A 94 12.52 -4.83 -19.37
N LYS A 95 13.07 -4.65 -18.16
CA LYS A 95 14.24 -5.38 -17.67
C LYS A 95 13.92 -6.12 -16.38
N PHE A 96 14.60 -7.24 -16.18
CA PHE A 96 14.57 -8.00 -14.93
C PHE A 96 15.80 -7.69 -14.10
N ILE A 97 15.61 -7.53 -12.78
CA ILE A 97 16.70 -7.51 -11.81
C ILE A 97 16.96 -8.96 -11.38
N LEU A 98 18.13 -9.50 -11.76
CA LEU A 98 18.54 -10.85 -11.39
C LEU A 98 19.60 -10.82 -10.28
N LEU A 99 19.27 -11.39 -9.12
CA LEU A 99 20.22 -11.52 -8.00
C LEU A 99 20.95 -12.87 -8.08
N ILE A 100 22.24 -12.85 -8.40
CA ILE A 100 23.11 -14.04 -8.49
C ILE A 100 24.10 -14.03 -7.32
N GLY A 101 24.29 -15.17 -6.68
CA GLY A 101 25.28 -15.34 -5.61
C GLY A 101 25.20 -16.70 -4.93
N PRO A 102 26.19 -17.07 -4.11
CA PRO A 102 26.23 -18.35 -3.41
C PRO A 102 25.08 -18.49 -2.40
N ASN A 103 24.83 -19.72 -1.95
CA ASN A 103 23.85 -19.97 -0.90
C ASN A 103 24.21 -19.20 0.38
N GLY A 104 23.20 -18.66 1.07
CA GLY A 104 23.42 -17.81 2.25
C GLY A 104 23.83 -16.35 1.96
N SER A 105 23.95 -15.92 0.70
CA SER A 105 24.33 -14.53 0.35
C SER A 105 23.21 -13.48 0.52
N SER A 106 22.23 -13.75 1.38
CA SER A 106 21.11 -12.85 1.73
C SER A 106 20.18 -12.41 0.58
N LYS A 107 20.20 -13.06 -0.59
CA LYS A 107 19.35 -12.69 -1.76
C LYS A 107 17.86 -12.65 -1.40
N SER A 108 17.34 -13.77 -0.90
CA SER A 108 15.94 -13.88 -0.49
C SER A 108 15.61 -12.96 0.69
N SER A 109 16.56 -12.75 1.60
CA SER A 109 16.41 -11.84 2.73
C SER A 109 16.28 -10.38 2.28
N LEU A 110 17.08 -9.94 1.30
CA LEU A 110 16.97 -8.59 0.71
C LEU A 110 15.59 -8.39 0.08
N ILE A 111 15.12 -9.35 -0.72
CA ILE A 111 13.79 -9.28 -1.35
C ILE A 111 12.68 -9.27 -0.29
N LYS A 112 12.77 -10.15 0.72
CA LYS A 112 11.78 -10.18 1.81
C LYS A 112 11.73 -8.85 2.58
N LYS A 113 12.89 -8.22 2.81
CA LYS A 113 12.96 -6.89 3.43
C LYS A 113 12.35 -5.81 2.55
N ILE A 114 12.55 -5.86 1.23
CA ILE A 114 11.89 -4.93 0.29
C ILE A 114 10.38 -5.10 0.35
N MET A 115 9.86 -6.34 0.27
CA MET A 115 8.42 -6.63 0.33
C MET A 115 7.78 -6.07 1.61
N LEU A 116 8.33 -6.44 2.77
CA LEU A 116 7.78 -5.98 4.06
C LEU A 116 7.92 -4.46 4.25
N SER A 117 9.00 -3.86 3.78
CA SER A 117 9.14 -2.39 3.83
C SER A 117 8.18 -1.69 2.87
N THR A 118 7.75 -2.38 1.79
CA THR A 118 6.73 -1.87 0.85
C THR A 118 5.37 -1.83 1.53
N GLU A 119 5.05 -2.83 2.36
CA GLU A 119 3.84 -2.85 3.20
C GLU A 119 3.87 -1.73 4.25
N ASP A 120 4.99 -1.56 4.97
CA ASP A 120 5.20 -0.47 5.92
C ASP A 120 5.01 0.91 5.25
N TYR A 121 5.56 1.08 4.04
CA TYR A 121 5.45 2.31 3.28
C TYR A 121 4.01 2.55 2.78
N ALA A 122 3.31 1.49 2.36
CA ALA A 122 1.91 1.58 1.95
C ALA A 122 0.97 2.05 3.08
N ALA A 123 1.37 1.85 4.33
CA ALA A 123 0.67 2.35 5.51
C ALA A 123 0.98 3.83 5.85
N SER A 124 1.92 4.48 5.14
CA SER A 124 2.20 5.92 5.29
C SER A 124 1.38 6.75 4.32
N ASP A 125 1.19 8.03 4.64
CA ASP A 125 0.49 8.96 3.76
C ASP A 125 1.22 9.11 2.41
N GLU A 126 2.55 9.06 2.40
CA GLU A 126 3.36 9.17 1.18
C GLU A 126 3.29 7.91 0.31
N GLY A 127 3.14 6.73 0.90
CA GLY A 127 3.09 5.45 0.20
C GLY A 127 1.67 4.89 0.00
N SER A 128 0.62 5.58 0.46
CA SER A 128 -0.76 5.10 0.32
C SER A 128 -1.10 4.60 -1.09
N LEU A 129 -1.63 3.38 -1.19
CA LEU A 129 -2.16 2.78 -2.41
C LEU A 129 -3.65 2.50 -2.25
N PHE A 130 -4.43 2.81 -3.29
CA PHE A 130 -5.87 2.61 -3.30
C PHE A 130 -6.28 1.47 -4.22
N SER A 131 -7.37 0.80 -3.86
CA SER A 131 -8.03 -0.19 -4.71
C SER A 131 -9.53 0.11 -4.76
N PHE A 132 -10.13 -0.09 -5.92
CA PHE A 132 -11.56 0.14 -6.10
C PHE A 132 -12.35 -1.14 -5.80
N SER A 133 -13.33 -1.02 -4.92
CA SER A 133 -14.30 -2.08 -4.65
C SER A 133 -15.68 -1.61 -5.10
N TRP A 134 -16.30 -2.38 -6.00
CA TRP A 134 -17.68 -2.13 -6.43
C TRP A 134 -18.62 -2.74 -5.41
N ILE A 135 -19.27 -1.89 -4.61
CA ILE A 135 -20.27 -2.32 -3.64
C ILE A 135 -21.63 -2.11 -4.28
N PHE A 136 -22.29 -3.20 -4.64
CA PHE A 136 -23.69 -3.15 -5.02
C PHE A 136 -24.51 -3.13 -3.74
N PRO A 137 -25.40 -2.13 -3.55
CA PRO A 137 -26.33 -2.17 -2.44
C PRO A 137 -27.15 -3.45 -2.60
N ILE A 138 -26.95 -4.39 -1.66
CA ILE A 138 -27.88 -5.50 -1.53
C ILE A 138 -29.15 -4.84 -1.03
N ASP A 139 -30.19 -4.87 -1.85
CA ASP A 139 -31.51 -4.41 -1.45
C ASP A 139 -31.92 -5.11 -0.15
N GLN A 140 -31.60 -4.51 1.00
CA GLN A 140 -32.57 -4.45 2.07
C GLN A 140 -33.61 -3.44 1.58
N PHE A 141 -34.43 -3.90 0.62
CA PHE A 141 -35.84 -3.54 0.64
C PHE A 141 -36.31 -3.90 2.06
N VAL A 142 -36.15 -2.96 2.99
CA VAL A 142 -37.06 -2.86 4.11
C VAL A 142 -38.39 -2.77 3.39
N LYS A 143 -39.13 -3.89 3.33
CA LYS A 143 -40.50 -3.90 2.85
C LYS A 143 -41.18 -2.80 3.64
N GLY A 144 -41.35 -1.64 3.01
CA GLY A 144 -42.19 -0.60 3.53
C GLY A 144 -43.51 -1.28 3.82
N SER A 145 -43.99 -1.15 5.05
CA SER A 145 -45.34 -1.54 5.42
C SER A 145 -46.26 -1.06 4.30
N LEU A 146 -46.86 -1.99 3.53
CA LEU A 146 -47.96 -1.67 2.63
C LEU A 146 -49.13 -1.28 3.53
N GLY A 147 -49.15 -0.02 3.95
CA GLY A 147 -50.11 0.51 4.89
C GLY A 147 -50.07 2.03 4.89
N LEU A 148 -51.24 2.65 4.87
CA LEU A 148 -51.52 4.09 4.87
C LEU A 148 -51.07 4.84 6.15
N SER A 149 -49.97 4.43 6.77
CA SER A 149 -49.30 5.16 7.85
C SER A 149 -47.83 5.33 7.50
N GLY A 150 -47.56 6.30 6.63
CA GLY A 150 -46.23 6.68 6.18
C GLY A 150 -45.42 7.34 7.29
N GLY A 151 -44.67 6.52 8.03
CA GLY A 151 -43.43 6.98 8.66
C GLY A 151 -42.31 6.77 7.64
N PHE A 152 -41.65 7.84 7.21
CA PHE A 152 -40.41 7.74 6.44
C PHE A 152 -39.42 6.92 7.28
N ALA A 153 -39.16 5.67 6.86
CA ALA A 153 -38.04 4.93 7.41
C ALA A 153 -36.78 5.72 7.08
N ASP A 154 -36.02 6.07 8.12
CA ASP A 154 -34.82 6.89 8.00
C ASP A 154 -33.87 6.26 6.98
N LYS A 155 -33.62 6.98 5.89
CA LYS A 155 -32.79 6.56 4.75
C LYS A 155 -31.30 6.71 5.05
N ASN A 156 -30.90 6.70 6.32
CA ASN A 156 -29.49 6.71 6.70
C ASN A 156 -28.91 5.30 6.60
N ILE A 157 -28.77 4.82 5.37
CA ILE A 157 -27.80 3.78 5.08
C ILE A 157 -26.46 4.51 5.05
N ASN A 158 -25.57 4.22 6.02
CA ASN A 158 -24.17 4.65 5.98
C ASN A 158 -23.49 3.94 4.80
N SER A 159 -23.73 4.44 3.59
CA SER A 159 -23.22 3.90 2.34
C SER A 159 -22.23 4.89 1.74
N TYR A 160 -21.09 4.37 1.31
CA TYR A 160 -20.10 5.10 0.52
C TYR A 160 -20.38 5.00 -0.99
N ALA A 161 -21.40 4.22 -1.36
CA ALA A 161 -21.95 4.18 -2.71
C ALA A 161 -23.12 5.18 -2.76
N PHE A 162 -22.82 6.41 -3.17
CA PHE A 162 -23.83 7.40 -3.54
C PHE A 162 -24.28 7.08 -4.97
N LEU A 163 -25.43 6.42 -5.11
CA LEU A 163 -26.12 6.30 -6.39
C LEU A 163 -27.08 7.50 -6.48
N GLU A 164 -26.81 8.43 -7.41
CA GLU A 164 -27.82 9.42 -7.85
C GLU A 164 -28.96 8.75 -8.63
#